data_AF-A0A926HQ15-F1
#
_entry.id   AF-A0A926HQ15-F1
#
_cell.length_a   1.000
_cell.length_b   1.000
_cell.length_c   1.000
_cell.angle_alpha   90.00
_cell.angle_beta   90.00
_cell.angle_gamma   90.00
#
_symmetry.space_group_name_H-M   'P 1'
#
loop_
_entity.id
_entity.type
_entity.pdbx_description
1 polymer ?
#
loop_
_entity_poly.entity_id
_entity_poly.type
_entity_poly.pdbx_seq_one_letter_code
_entity_poly.pdbx_strand_id
1 'polypeptide(L)'
;MRAIDFEGNFQQYVEKWVAENEDNYESLEAMESAMPDLYETWLETPADWLHGEKPSEYFAQLSDARAAVALIREYYEKGMSVPDLLLDRLVDLRDEAALYEWFLEAYGAERKLAVSLMTELEAKRPVPDYIEMLLDGDEDELKIAAEALESLGESVKEELLAALPEAGAEARVALTNLLAGMGQDERIYEWLIRMFEEREDLRHLYAAALAKYGDPRALEVLQEALKKTEGYIVYTELKNAIEALGGEVEGTRNFDGDADYEFLKGEEHGEGNHPGGREE
;
A
#
# COMPACT_ATOMS: atom_id res chain seq x y z
N MET A 1 -16.26 18.28 -21.47
CA MET A 1 -14.88 17.75 -21.56
C MET A 1 -14.96 16.34 -22.14
N ARG A 2 -13.86 15.79 -22.67
CA ARG A 2 -13.82 14.42 -23.22
C ARG A 2 -12.48 13.76 -22.89
N ALA A 3 -12.41 12.44 -22.90
CA ALA A 3 -11.15 11.76 -22.64
C ALA A 3 -10.19 11.94 -23.84
N ILE A 4 -8.95 12.36 -23.55
CA ILE A 4 -7.86 12.61 -24.49
C ILE A 4 -6.59 11.91 -23.98
N ASP A 5 -5.84 11.27 -24.86
CA ASP A 5 -4.60 10.56 -24.52
C ASP A 5 -3.45 11.53 -24.21
N PHE A 6 -3.38 12.03 -22.97
CA PHE A 6 -2.33 12.95 -22.52
C PHE A 6 -0.96 12.27 -22.52
N GLU A 7 -0.89 10.99 -22.14
CA GLU A 7 0.34 10.19 -22.13
C GLU A 7 0.95 10.10 -23.53
N GLY A 8 0.16 9.70 -24.53
CA GLY A 8 0.63 9.63 -25.91
C GLY A 8 1.02 11.01 -26.49
N ASN A 9 0.34 12.09 -26.09
CA ASN A 9 0.71 13.45 -26.51
C ASN A 9 2.01 13.92 -25.86
N PHE A 10 2.25 13.59 -24.58
CA PHE A 10 3.51 13.89 -23.92
C PHE A 10 4.65 13.06 -24.51
N GLN A 11 4.42 11.77 -24.78
CA GLN A 11 5.41 10.91 -25.44
C GLN A 11 5.87 11.49 -26.78
N GLN A 12 4.94 11.94 -27.64
CA GLN A 12 5.29 12.59 -28.90
C GLN A 12 6.09 13.89 -28.71
N TYR A 13 5.77 14.65 -27.66
CA TYR A 13 6.51 15.86 -27.31
C TYR A 13 7.95 15.53 -26.87
N VAL A 14 8.12 14.51 -26.03
CA VAL A 14 9.43 14.01 -25.59
C VAL A 14 10.24 13.50 -26.77
N GLU A 15 9.66 12.69 -27.67
CA GLU A 15 10.35 12.17 -28.86
C GLU A 15 10.91 13.31 -29.74
N LYS A 16 10.11 14.35 -29.94
CA LYS A 16 10.54 15.54 -30.68
C LYS A 16 11.65 16.29 -29.94
N TRP A 17 11.49 16.50 -28.63
CA TRP A 17 12.49 17.18 -27.81
C TRP A 17 13.83 16.43 -27.80
N VAL A 18 13.81 15.10 -27.68
CA VAL A 18 15.00 14.25 -27.76
C VAL A 18 15.71 14.44 -29.09
N ALA A 19 14.98 14.34 -30.22
CA ALA A 19 15.55 14.51 -31.55
C ALA A 19 16.18 15.91 -31.78
N GLU A 20 15.68 16.94 -31.10
CA GLU A 20 16.19 18.31 -31.20
C GLU A 20 17.33 18.61 -30.20
N ASN A 21 17.51 17.78 -29.17
CA ASN A 21 18.42 18.05 -28.05
C ASN A 21 19.43 16.93 -27.76
N GLU A 22 19.44 15.82 -28.49
CA GLU A 22 20.35 14.68 -28.24
C GLU A 22 21.83 15.11 -28.18
N ASP A 23 22.26 16.02 -29.04
CA ASP A 23 23.64 16.53 -29.08
C ASP A 23 23.96 17.52 -27.93
N ASN A 24 22.94 18.03 -27.23
CA ASN A 24 23.09 19.00 -26.14
C ASN A 24 23.34 18.34 -24.78
N TYR A 25 23.21 17.01 -24.69
CA TYR A 25 23.34 16.26 -23.44
C TYR A 25 24.51 15.28 -23.50
N GLU A 26 25.30 15.22 -22.43
CA GLU A 26 26.48 14.36 -22.35
C GLU A 26 26.14 12.88 -22.09
N SER A 27 24.92 12.58 -21.63
CA SER A 27 24.47 11.22 -21.28
C SER A 27 22.95 11.10 -21.22
N LEU A 28 22.45 9.85 -21.25
CA LEU A 28 21.03 9.52 -21.03
C LEU A 28 20.55 9.97 -19.64
N GLU A 29 21.37 9.79 -18.61
CA GLU A 29 21.05 10.19 -17.23
C GLU A 29 20.83 11.70 -17.11
N ALA A 30 21.62 12.50 -17.84
CA ALA A 30 21.44 13.95 -17.89
C ALA A 30 20.13 14.34 -18.59
N MET A 31 19.67 13.57 -19.57
CA MET A 31 18.37 13.78 -20.22
C MET A 31 17.21 13.36 -19.31
N GLU A 32 17.32 12.22 -18.63
CA GLU A 32 16.32 11.76 -17.65
C GLU A 32 16.15 12.79 -16.52
N SER A 33 17.25 13.40 -16.07
CA SER A 33 17.24 14.46 -15.06
C SER A 33 16.49 15.73 -15.51
N ALA A 34 16.36 15.97 -16.82
CA ALA A 34 15.63 17.10 -17.38
C ALA A 34 14.13 16.82 -17.61
N MET A 35 13.68 15.56 -17.49
CA MET A 35 12.30 15.17 -17.75
C MET A 35 11.26 15.90 -16.88
N PRO A 36 11.50 16.17 -15.58
CA PRO A 36 10.56 16.95 -14.77
C PRO A 36 10.34 18.36 -15.31
N ASP A 37 11.41 19.11 -15.60
CA ASP A 37 11.33 20.47 -16.15
C ASP A 37 10.69 20.48 -17.55
N LEU A 38 10.97 19.44 -18.34
CA LEU A 38 10.36 19.26 -19.66
C LEU A 38 8.85 19.02 -19.55
N TYR A 39 8.41 18.23 -18.58
CA TYR A 39 7.01 18.00 -18.30
C TYR A 39 6.30 19.30 -17.88
N GLU A 40 6.89 20.08 -16.97
CA GLU A 40 6.34 21.41 -16.60
C GLU A 40 6.25 22.35 -17.82
N THR A 41 7.27 22.35 -18.67
CA THR A 41 7.26 23.15 -19.91
C THR A 41 6.15 22.70 -20.85
N TRP A 42 5.96 21.40 -21.01
CA TRP A 42 4.89 20.83 -21.82
C TRP A 42 3.50 21.21 -21.28
N LEU A 43 3.31 21.12 -19.96
CA LEU A 43 2.08 21.52 -19.28
C LEU A 43 1.71 22.97 -19.58
N GLU A 44 2.70 23.86 -19.70
CA GLU A 44 2.50 25.29 -19.96
C GLU A 44 2.52 25.69 -21.43
N THR A 45 2.71 24.74 -22.35
CA THR A 45 2.77 25.00 -23.78
C THR A 45 1.40 24.81 -24.45
N PRO A 46 0.84 25.82 -25.13
CA PRO A 46 -0.38 25.69 -25.92
C PRO A 46 -0.32 24.54 -26.92
N ALA A 47 -1.36 23.72 -26.95
CA ALA A 47 -1.41 22.52 -27.76
C ALA A 47 -2.51 22.57 -28.83
N ASP A 48 -2.18 22.26 -30.08
CA ASP A 48 -3.14 22.22 -31.19
C ASP A 48 -4.27 21.21 -30.95
N TRP A 49 -3.95 20.07 -30.32
CA TRP A 49 -4.91 19.03 -29.94
C TRP A 49 -5.84 19.44 -28.79
N LEU A 50 -5.53 20.55 -28.12
CA LEU A 50 -6.38 21.26 -27.17
C LEU A 50 -6.91 22.60 -27.74
N HIS A 51 -6.87 22.78 -29.06
CA HIS A 51 -7.32 24.02 -29.71
C HIS A 51 -6.60 25.30 -29.21
N GLY A 52 -5.33 25.16 -28.82
CA GLY A 52 -4.50 26.25 -28.33
C GLY A 52 -4.59 26.48 -26.81
N GLU A 53 -5.35 25.67 -26.07
CA GLU A 53 -5.26 25.64 -24.61
C GLU A 53 -4.00 24.88 -24.15
N LYS A 54 -3.57 25.15 -22.93
CA LYS A 54 -2.46 24.43 -22.29
C LYS A 54 -2.95 23.14 -21.63
N PRO A 55 -2.13 22.07 -21.59
CA PRO A 55 -2.49 20.86 -20.84
C PRO A 55 -2.84 21.13 -19.38
N SER A 56 -2.12 22.02 -18.68
CA SER A 56 -2.42 22.38 -17.29
C SER A 56 -3.79 23.03 -17.09
N GLU A 57 -4.33 23.70 -18.10
CA GLU A 57 -5.61 24.41 -18.04
C GLU A 57 -6.80 23.53 -18.40
N TYR A 58 -6.57 22.35 -18.98
CA TYR A 58 -7.64 21.52 -19.53
C TYR A 58 -8.62 21.08 -18.44
N PHE A 59 -8.14 20.35 -17.43
CA PHE A 59 -9.00 19.85 -16.34
C PHE A 59 -9.35 20.92 -15.30
N ALA A 60 -8.59 22.01 -15.21
CA ALA A 60 -8.85 23.13 -14.29
C ALA A 60 -10.25 23.74 -14.49
N GLN A 61 -10.81 23.63 -15.69
CA GLN A 61 -12.15 24.11 -16.03
C GLN A 61 -13.29 23.24 -15.45
N LEU A 62 -13.01 22.02 -14.99
CA LEU A 62 -14.00 21.16 -14.33
C LEU A 62 -14.35 21.74 -12.96
N SER A 63 -15.64 21.96 -12.69
CA SER A 63 -16.13 22.48 -11.40
C SER A 63 -17.02 21.49 -10.63
N ASP A 64 -17.23 20.30 -11.20
CA ASP A 64 -18.09 19.25 -10.64
C ASP A 64 -17.31 17.94 -10.59
N ALA A 65 -17.16 17.39 -9.38
CA ALA A 65 -16.45 16.14 -9.17
C ALA A 65 -17.14 14.94 -9.81
N ARG A 66 -18.48 14.94 -9.93
CA ARG A 66 -19.20 13.87 -10.62
C ARG A 66 -18.92 13.86 -12.11
N ALA A 67 -18.76 15.04 -12.71
CA ALA A 67 -18.33 15.16 -14.11
C ALA A 67 -16.88 14.68 -14.30
N ALA A 68 -15.99 14.94 -13.33
CA ALA A 68 -14.63 14.43 -13.35
C ALA A 68 -14.59 12.89 -13.20
N VAL A 69 -15.38 12.30 -12.30
CA VAL A 69 -15.53 10.84 -12.16
C VAL A 69 -16.07 10.22 -13.46
N ALA A 70 -17.08 10.82 -14.08
CA ALA A 70 -17.60 10.36 -15.36
C ALA A 70 -16.53 10.38 -16.47
N LEU A 71 -15.63 11.38 -16.42
CA LEU A 71 -14.51 11.46 -17.36
C LEU A 71 -13.46 10.37 -17.10
N ILE A 72 -13.16 10.04 -15.84
CA ILE A 72 -12.30 8.89 -15.48
C ILE A 72 -12.86 7.58 -16.04
N ARG A 73 -14.18 7.36 -15.92
CA ARG A 73 -14.84 6.20 -16.52
C ARG A 73 -14.65 6.16 -18.04
N GLU A 74 -14.78 7.30 -18.72
CA GLU A 74 -14.52 7.40 -20.17
C GLU A 74 -13.07 7.03 -20.53
N TYR A 75 -12.08 7.36 -19.68
CA TYR A 75 -10.69 6.93 -19.86
C TYR A 75 -10.55 5.41 -19.79
N TYR A 76 -11.12 4.77 -18.76
CA TYR A 76 -11.10 3.32 -18.63
C TYR A 76 -11.82 2.61 -19.78
N GLU A 77 -13.00 3.09 -20.19
CA GLU A 77 -13.76 2.53 -21.32
C GLU A 77 -12.96 2.54 -22.63
N LYS A 78 -12.10 3.55 -22.82
CA LYS A 78 -11.24 3.70 -23.99
C LYS A 78 -9.89 3.00 -23.85
N GLY A 79 -9.60 2.38 -22.71
CA GLY A 79 -8.30 1.76 -22.43
C GLY A 79 -7.15 2.78 -22.40
N MET A 80 -7.45 4.03 -22.02
CA MET A 80 -6.46 5.09 -21.90
C MET A 80 -6.06 5.27 -20.43
N SER A 81 -4.81 5.68 -20.20
CA SER A 81 -4.34 6.05 -18.86
C SER A 81 -5.07 7.30 -18.37
N VAL A 82 -5.47 7.31 -17.10
CA VAL A 82 -6.11 8.46 -16.45
C VAL A 82 -5.03 9.48 -16.12
N PRO A 83 -5.09 10.73 -16.63
CA PRO A 83 -4.03 11.71 -16.37
C PRO A 83 -4.03 12.17 -14.91
N ASP A 84 -2.83 12.31 -14.31
CA ASP A 84 -2.68 12.80 -12.94
C ASP A 84 -3.35 14.17 -12.74
N LEU A 85 -3.30 15.06 -13.73
CA LEU A 85 -3.99 16.35 -13.71
C LEU A 85 -5.51 16.25 -13.45
N LEU A 86 -6.16 15.15 -13.88
CA LEU A 86 -7.57 14.90 -13.60
C LEU A 86 -7.77 14.42 -12.16
N LEU A 87 -6.83 13.63 -11.63
CA LEU A 87 -6.82 13.18 -10.24
C LEU A 87 -6.58 14.36 -9.30
N ASP A 88 -5.56 15.18 -9.58
CA ASP A 88 -5.27 16.44 -8.87
C ASP A 88 -6.50 17.34 -8.87
N ARG A 89 -7.23 17.38 -9.98
CA ARG A 89 -8.46 18.18 -10.05
C ARG A 89 -9.55 17.65 -9.11
N LEU A 90 -9.71 16.34 -8.97
CA LEU A 90 -10.64 15.75 -7.99
C LEU A 90 -10.23 16.07 -6.56
N VAL A 91 -8.92 16.02 -6.26
CA VAL A 91 -8.37 16.41 -4.97
C VAL A 91 -8.66 17.89 -4.68
N ASP A 92 -8.44 18.79 -5.64
CA ASP A 92 -8.73 20.22 -5.52
C ASP A 92 -10.22 20.51 -5.27
N LEU A 93 -11.11 19.74 -5.91
CA LEU A 93 -12.56 19.91 -5.76
C LEU A 93 -13.05 19.50 -4.36
N ARG A 94 -12.35 18.55 -3.69
CA ARG A 94 -12.65 18.07 -2.34
C ARG A 94 -14.12 17.64 -2.11
N ASP A 95 -14.81 17.16 -3.14
CA ASP A 95 -16.18 16.67 -3.01
C ASP A 95 -16.18 15.22 -2.52
N GLU A 96 -16.04 15.04 -1.21
CA GLU A 96 -16.09 13.73 -0.55
C GLU A 96 -17.41 12.98 -0.84
N ALA A 97 -18.52 13.68 -1.07
CA ALA A 97 -19.78 13.02 -1.36
C ALA A 97 -19.77 12.37 -2.74
N ALA A 98 -19.23 13.05 -3.75
CA ALA A 98 -19.07 12.49 -5.09
C ALA A 98 -18.09 11.31 -5.10
N LEU A 99 -16.96 11.41 -4.40
CA LEU A 99 -15.97 10.32 -4.31
C LEU A 99 -16.51 9.11 -3.54
N TYR A 100 -17.31 9.35 -2.49
CA TYR A 100 -17.96 8.25 -1.76
C TYR A 100 -19.03 7.56 -2.61
N GLU A 101 -19.87 8.31 -3.32
CA GLU A 101 -20.83 7.75 -4.29
C GLU A 101 -20.10 6.89 -5.34
N TRP A 102 -18.98 7.39 -5.86
CA TRP A 102 -18.15 6.66 -6.81
C TRP A 102 -17.59 5.36 -6.23
N PHE A 103 -17.04 5.40 -5.02
CA PHE A 103 -16.53 4.23 -4.32
C PHE A 103 -17.56 3.12 -4.16
N LEU A 104 -18.79 3.46 -3.77
CA LEU A 104 -19.88 2.48 -3.60
C LEU A 104 -20.26 1.79 -4.92
N GLU A 105 -20.09 2.47 -6.05
CA GLU A 105 -20.42 1.94 -7.38
C GLU A 105 -19.25 1.19 -8.03
N ALA A 106 -18.01 1.57 -7.72
CA ALA A 106 -16.82 1.10 -8.38
C ALA A 106 -16.39 -0.30 -7.92
N TYR A 107 -15.63 -1.00 -8.78
CA TYR A 107 -15.00 -2.29 -8.49
C TYR A 107 -13.57 -2.34 -9.05
N GLY A 108 -12.75 -3.26 -8.57
CA GLY A 108 -11.38 -3.48 -9.06
C GLY A 108 -10.53 -2.20 -9.03
N ALA A 109 -9.85 -1.92 -10.16
CA ALA A 109 -8.96 -0.76 -10.29
C ALA A 109 -9.66 0.59 -10.03
N GLU A 110 -10.93 0.72 -10.43
CA GLU A 110 -11.71 1.95 -10.22
C GLU A 110 -11.99 2.16 -8.71
N ARG A 111 -12.31 1.09 -7.97
CA ARG A 111 -12.51 1.18 -6.52
C ARG A 111 -11.21 1.54 -5.82
N LYS A 112 -10.09 0.93 -6.20
CA LYS A 112 -8.77 1.26 -5.65
C LYS A 112 -8.44 2.75 -5.82
N LEU A 113 -8.72 3.31 -6.99
CA LEU A 113 -8.50 4.73 -7.25
C LEU A 113 -9.41 5.62 -6.39
N ALA A 114 -10.70 5.30 -6.28
CA ALA A 114 -11.62 6.04 -5.42
C ALA A 114 -11.19 6.03 -3.94
N VAL A 115 -10.72 4.87 -3.44
CA VAL A 115 -10.17 4.73 -2.09
C VAL A 115 -8.90 5.57 -1.90
N SER A 116 -7.98 5.56 -2.87
CA SER A 116 -6.76 6.37 -2.82
C SER A 116 -7.09 7.86 -2.69
N LEU A 117 -7.99 8.38 -3.52
CA LEU A 117 -8.38 9.79 -3.50
C LEU A 117 -9.10 10.19 -2.21
N MET A 118 -9.99 9.35 -1.70
CA MET A 118 -10.64 9.61 -0.41
C MET A 118 -9.64 9.58 0.76
N THR A 119 -8.64 8.71 0.69
CA THR A 119 -7.57 8.62 1.70
C THR A 119 -6.69 9.86 1.67
N GLU A 120 -6.33 10.35 0.48
CA GLU A 120 -5.60 11.62 0.30
C GLU A 120 -6.36 12.82 0.85
N LEU A 121 -7.70 12.81 0.75
CA LEU A 121 -8.55 13.82 1.37
C LEU A 121 -8.76 13.64 2.88
N GLU A 122 -8.17 12.59 3.48
CA GLU A 122 -8.39 12.17 4.86
C GLU A 122 -9.88 11.95 5.19
N ALA A 123 -10.67 11.53 4.20
CA ALA A 123 -12.11 11.40 4.33
C ALA A 123 -12.47 10.31 5.35
N LYS A 124 -13.31 10.66 6.33
CA LYS A 124 -13.75 9.74 7.40
C LYS A 124 -15.02 8.98 7.08
N ARG A 125 -15.79 9.47 6.11
CA ARG A 125 -17.04 8.84 5.69
C ARG A 125 -16.90 7.36 5.29
N PRO A 126 -15.88 6.92 4.53
CA PRO A 126 -15.76 5.53 4.10
C PRO A 126 -15.11 4.59 5.13
N VAL A 127 -14.70 5.08 6.30
CA VAL A 127 -13.99 4.24 7.30
C VAL A 127 -14.81 3.00 7.72
N PRO A 128 -16.13 3.08 7.97
CA PRO A 128 -16.93 1.89 8.24
C PRO A 128 -16.91 0.88 7.08
N ASP A 129 -16.95 1.35 5.84
CA ASP A 129 -16.90 0.50 4.65
C ASP A 129 -15.52 -0.18 4.50
N TYR A 130 -14.42 0.52 4.79
CA TYR A 130 -13.08 -0.07 4.79
C TYR A 130 -12.94 -1.14 5.88
N ILE A 131 -13.52 -0.92 7.05
CA ILE A 131 -13.54 -1.93 8.11
C ILE A 131 -14.33 -3.15 7.65
N GLU A 132 -15.48 -2.97 7.02
CA GLU A 132 -16.27 -4.10 6.47
C GLU A 132 -15.48 -4.88 5.41
N MET A 133 -14.82 -4.19 4.48
CA MET A 133 -13.93 -4.79 3.48
C MET A 133 -12.76 -5.56 4.12
N LEU A 134 -12.20 -5.06 5.23
CA LEU A 134 -11.14 -5.76 5.97
C LEU A 134 -11.65 -7.01 6.70
N LEU A 135 -12.94 -7.02 7.09
CA LEU A 135 -13.55 -8.09 7.86
C LEU A 135 -14.07 -9.25 7.00
N ASP A 136 -14.65 -8.95 5.84
CA ASP A 136 -15.38 -9.93 5.01
C ASP A 136 -15.17 -9.73 3.49
N GLY A 137 -14.24 -8.85 3.10
CA GLY A 137 -13.93 -8.63 1.69
C GLY A 137 -13.10 -9.75 1.07
N ASP A 138 -13.01 -9.74 -0.26
CA ASP A 138 -12.07 -10.59 -0.98
C ASP A 138 -10.60 -10.15 -0.77
N GLU A 139 -9.64 -10.90 -1.33
CA GLU A 139 -8.20 -10.63 -1.16
C GLU A 139 -7.80 -9.21 -1.62
N ASP A 140 -8.41 -8.73 -2.72
CA ASP A 140 -8.14 -7.40 -3.26
C ASP A 140 -8.78 -6.32 -2.38
N GLU A 141 -10.02 -6.52 -1.94
CA GLU A 141 -10.72 -5.61 -1.03
C GLU A 141 -10.01 -5.47 0.31
N LEU A 142 -9.56 -6.59 0.90
CA LEU A 142 -8.81 -6.61 2.15
C LEU A 142 -7.53 -5.78 2.02
N LYS A 143 -6.77 -5.98 0.94
CA LYS A 143 -5.53 -5.23 0.69
C LYS A 143 -5.78 -3.74 0.55
N ILE A 144 -6.77 -3.35 -0.25
CA ILE A 144 -7.16 -1.94 -0.46
C ILE A 144 -7.56 -1.30 0.87
N ALA A 145 -8.39 -1.99 1.66
CA ALA A 145 -8.84 -1.50 2.95
C ALA A 145 -7.70 -1.36 3.96
N ALA A 146 -6.80 -2.35 4.03
CA ALA A 146 -5.65 -2.30 4.92
C ALA A 146 -4.72 -1.12 4.59
N GLU A 147 -4.39 -0.91 3.31
CA GLU A 147 -3.58 0.22 2.84
C GLU A 147 -4.23 1.56 3.21
N ALA A 148 -5.54 1.71 3.00
CA ALA A 148 -6.27 2.93 3.32
C ALA A 148 -6.33 3.22 4.82
N LEU A 149 -6.65 2.21 5.64
CA LEU A 149 -6.73 2.33 7.09
C LEU A 149 -5.36 2.61 7.72
N GLU A 150 -4.28 2.00 7.19
CA GLU A 150 -2.91 2.29 7.62
C GLU A 150 -2.51 3.75 7.30
N SER A 151 -2.84 4.22 6.10
CA SER A 151 -2.57 5.60 5.68
C SER A 151 -3.32 6.65 6.52
N LEU A 152 -4.57 6.37 6.91
CA LEU A 152 -5.31 7.22 7.84
C LEU A 152 -4.73 7.19 9.27
N GLY A 153 -3.99 6.14 9.63
CA GLY A 153 -3.22 6.05 10.87
C GLY A 153 -4.06 6.19 12.15
N GLU A 154 -3.53 6.87 13.16
CA GLU A 154 -4.17 6.99 14.48
C GLU A 154 -5.58 7.61 14.46
N SER A 155 -5.91 8.34 13.39
CA SER A 155 -7.19 9.03 13.26
C SER A 155 -8.38 8.10 12.98
N VAL A 156 -8.16 6.78 12.85
CA VAL A 156 -9.23 5.74 12.78
C VAL A 156 -9.11 4.70 13.90
N LYS A 157 -8.24 4.93 14.90
CA LYS A 157 -7.90 3.94 15.92
C LYS A 157 -9.11 3.46 16.73
N GLU A 158 -10.02 4.37 17.10
CA GLU A 158 -11.19 4.01 17.91
C GLU A 158 -12.17 3.14 17.13
N GLU A 159 -12.34 3.41 15.84
CA GLU A 159 -13.18 2.63 14.94
C GLU A 159 -12.62 1.20 14.78
N LEU A 160 -11.30 1.06 14.61
CA LEU A 160 -10.65 -0.25 14.54
C LEU A 160 -10.73 -1.04 15.84
N LEU A 161 -10.54 -0.37 16.99
CA LEU A 161 -10.70 -0.99 18.31
C LEU A 161 -12.13 -1.48 18.54
N ALA A 162 -13.13 -0.74 18.06
CA ALA A 162 -14.53 -1.14 18.14
C ALA A 162 -14.86 -2.35 17.26
N ALA A 163 -14.16 -2.53 16.14
CA ALA A 163 -14.37 -3.64 15.20
C ALA A 163 -13.71 -4.96 15.65
N LEU A 164 -12.63 -4.87 16.43
CA LEU A 164 -11.81 -6.01 16.85
C LEU A 164 -12.58 -7.20 17.49
N PRO A 165 -13.62 -7.00 18.34
CA PRO A 165 -14.37 -8.11 18.93
C PRO A 165 -15.21 -8.91 17.94
N GLU A 166 -15.71 -8.26 16.87
CA GLU A 166 -16.57 -8.87 15.87
C GLU A 166 -15.78 -9.58 14.76
N ALA A 167 -14.46 -9.36 14.70
CA ALA A 167 -13.61 -9.89 13.66
C ALA A 167 -13.42 -11.41 13.74
N GLY A 168 -13.55 -12.07 12.58
CA GLY A 168 -13.15 -13.46 12.36
C GLY A 168 -11.65 -13.68 12.58
N ALA A 169 -11.18 -14.92 12.64
CA ALA A 169 -9.80 -15.23 13.05
C ALA A 169 -8.73 -14.55 12.18
N GLU A 170 -8.92 -14.54 10.85
CA GLU A 170 -7.99 -13.94 9.89
C GLU A 170 -8.05 -12.41 9.93
N ALA A 171 -9.25 -11.83 9.80
CA ALA A 171 -9.46 -10.38 9.87
C ALA A 171 -8.98 -9.78 11.20
N ARG A 172 -9.09 -10.53 12.30
CA ARG A 172 -8.59 -10.13 13.61
C ARG A 172 -7.07 -9.99 13.64
N VAL A 173 -6.33 -10.84 12.93
CA VAL A 173 -4.87 -10.71 12.80
C VAL A 173 -4.55 -9.43 12.03
N ALA A 174 -5.23 -9.18 10.91
CA ALA A 174 -5.03 -7.98 10.10
C ALA A 174 -5.31 -6.70 10.91
N LEU A 175 -6.45 -6.63 11.59
CA LEU A 175 -6.80 -5.52 12.50
C LEU A 175 -5.76 -5.33 13.60
N THR A 176 -5.30 -6.43 14.21
CA THR A 176 -4.29 -6.37 15.26
C THR A 176 -2.97 -5.80 14.73
N ASN A 177 -2.56 -6.20 13.52
CA ASN A 177 -1.33 -5.70 12.90
C ASN A 177 -1.43 -4.21 12.49
N LEU A 178 -2.60 -3.74 12.08
CA LEU A 178 -2.87 -2.32 11.86
C LEU A 178 -2.75 -1.55 13.18
N LEU A 179 -3.50 -1.97 14.20
CA LEU A 179 -3.52 -1.34 15.52
C LEU A 179 -2.14 -1.30 16.18
N ALA A 180 -1.31 -2.34 16.02
CA ALA A 180 0.05 -2.37 16.53
C ALA A 180 0.92 -1.22 16.01
N GLY A 181 0.61 -0.65 14.84
CA GLY A 181 1.29 0.53 14.29
C GLY A 181 0.70 1.88 14.74
N MET A 182 -0.42 1.90 15.47
CA MET A 182 -1.22 3.10 15.73
C MET A 182 -0.99 3.71 17.12
N GLY A 183 0.29 3.95 17.44
CA GLY A 183 0.70 4.56 18.69
C GLY A 183 0.40 3.71 19.93
N GLN A 184 0.85 4.21 21.09
CA GLN A 184 0.68 3.49 22.35
C GLN A 184 -0.76 3.58 22.86
N ASP A 185 -1.34 2.44 23.21
CA ASP A 185 -2.67 2.31 23.81
C ASP A 185 -2.72 1.04 24.66
N GLU A 186 -3.07 1.17 25.94
CA GLU A 186 -3.09 0.02 26.86
C GLU A 186 -4.06 -1.08 26.40
N ARG A 187 -5.15 -0.74 25.72
CA ARG A 187 -6.11 -1.72 25.18
C ARG A 187 -5.48 -2.58 24.09
N ILE A 188 -4.63 -1.98 23.26
CA ILE A 188 -3.88 -2.68 22.20
C ILE A 188 -2.83 -3.58 22.85
N TYR A 189 -2.08 -3.06 23.82
CA TYR A 189 -1.09 -3.84 24.55
C TYR A 189 -1.70 -5.08 25.24
N GLU A 190 -2.76 -4.88 26.03
CA GLU A 190 -3.46 -5.97 26.72
C GLU A 190 -4.00 -7.01 25.73
N TRP A 191 -4.54 -6.56 24.60
CA TRP A 191 -5.00 -7.44 23.53
C TRP A 191 -3.86 -8.27 22.92
N LEU A 192 -2.75 -7.62 22.57
CA LEU A 192 -1.58 -8.30 21.98
C LEU A 192 -1.02 -9.37 22.91
N ILE A 193 -0.85 -9.05 24.20
CA ILE A 193 -0.37 -10.00 25.21
C ILE A 193 -1.34 -11.18 25.33
N ARG A 194 -2.65 -10.90 25.48
CA ARG A 194 -3.66 -11.94 25.59
C ARG A 194 -3.66 -12.87 24.38
N MET A 195 -3.63 -12.32 23.16
CA MET A 195 -3.65 -13.11 21.94
C MET A 195 -2.37 -13.92 21.76
N PHE A 196 -1.21 -13.35 22.12
CA PHE A 196 0.07 -14.06 22.14
C PHE A 196 0.06 -15.29 23.06
N GLU A 197 -0.57 -15.17 24.23
CA GLU A 197 -0.70 -16.26 25.21
C GLU A 197 -1.76 -17.29 24.83
N GLU A 198 -2.93 -16.86 24.36
CA GLU A 198 -4.09 -17.73 24.05
C GLU A 198 -3.99 -18.44 22.69
N ARG A 199 -3.28 -17.87 21.71
CA ARG A 199 -3.18 -18.41 20.33
C ARG A 199 -1.78 -18.91 20.01
N GLU A 200 -1.44 -20.05 20.60
CA GLU A 200 -0.17 -20.74 20.33
C GLU A 200 0.05 -21.04 18.85
N ASP A 201 -1.02 -21.36 18.12
CA ASP A 201 -1.02 -21.62 16.67
C ASP A 201 -0.63 -20.40 15.82
N LEU A 202 -0.90 -19.18 16.33
CA LEU A 202 -0.60 -17.92 15.66
C LEU A 202 0.44 -17.08 16.42
N ARG A 203 1.19 -17.69 17.35
CA ARG A 203 2.10 -16.97 18.25
C ARG A 203 3.15 -16.16 17.50
N HIS A 204 3.62 -16.65 16.36
CA HIS A 204 4.58 -15.96 15.49
C HIS A 204 4.05 -14.61 14.96
N LEU A 205 2.75 -14.54 14.59
CA LEU A 205 2.11 -13.31 14.14
C LEU A 205 1.96 -12.29 15.28
N TYR A 206 1.57 -12.74 16.47
CA TYR A 206 1.46 -11.84 17.62
C TYR A 206 2.82 -11.41 18.18
N ALA A 207 3.87 -12.22 18.03
CA ALA A 207 5.25 -11.80 18.32
C ALA A 207 5.67 -10.64 17.41
N ALA A 208 5.45 -10.76 16.10
CA ALA A 208 5.72 -9.68 15.14
C ALA A 208 4.90 -8.43 15.44
N ALA A 209 3.61 -8.57 15.80
CA ALA A 209 2.77 -7.45 16.18
C ALA A 209 3.24 -6.76 17.49
N LEU A 210 3.68 -7.52 18.49
CA LEU A 210 4.30 -6.97 19.71
C LEU A 210 5.59 -6.20 19.40
N ALA A 211 6.40 -6.69 18.47
CA ALA A 211 7.60 -5.99 18.00
C ALA A 211 7.24 -4.67 17.30
N LYS A 212 6.25 -4.69 16.40
CA LYS A 212 5.73 -3.48 15.72
C LYS A 212 5.17 -2.47 16.72
N TYR A 213 4.47 -2.95 17.75
CA TYR A 213 3.94 -2.12 18.83
C TYR A 213 5.03 -1.47 19.68
N GLY A 214 6.19 -2.12 19.82
CA GLY A 214 7.39 -1.47 20.33
C GLY A 214 7.43 -1.24 21.84
N ASP A 215 6.58 -1.91 22.63
CA ASP A 215 6.56 -1.78 24.09
C ASP A 215 7.44 -2.85 24.77
N PRO A 216 8.56 -2.46 25.43
CA PRO A 216 9.48 -3.40 26.06
C PRO A 216 8.88 -4.22 27.21
N ARG A 217 7.69 -3.86 27.72
CA ARG A 217 6.98 -4.70 28.71
C ARG A 217 6.71 -6.11 28.19
N ALA A 218 6.66 -6.31 26.87
CA ALA A 218 6.48 -7.62 26.25
C ALA A 218 7.74 -8.52 26.31
N LEU A 219 8.92 -7.99 26.66
CA LEU A 219 10.17 -8.77 26.66
C LEU A 219 10.11 -10.02 27.53
N GLU A 220 9.53 -9.92 28.73
CA GLU A 220 9.48 -11.05 29.67
C GLU A 220 8.66 -12.20 29.10
N VAL A 221 7.48 -11.91 28.54
CA VAL A 221 6.58 -12.95 27.99
C VAL A 221 7.16 -13.57 26.73
N LEU A 222 7.81 -12.78 25.88
CA LEU A 222 8.48 -13.25 24.66
C LEU A 222 9.66 -14.18 25.00
N GLN A 223 10.50 -13.79 25.96
CA GLN A 223 11.64 -14.60 26.40
C GLN A 223 11.20 -15.93 27.04
N GLU A 224 10.13 -15.92 27.84
CA GLU A 224 9.56 -17.15 28.40
C GLU A 224 8.99 -18.08 27.34
N ALA A 225 8.34 -17.53 26.30
CA ALA A 225 7.86 -18.31 25.17
C ALA A 225 9.02 -18.90 24.34
N LEU A 226 10.10 -18.13 24.13
CA LEU A 226 11.28 -18.57 23.38
C LEU A 226 11.94 -19.80 24.01
N LYS A 227 11.96 -19.89 25.35
CA LYS A 227 12.51 -21.05 26.07
C LYS A 227 11.71 -22.34 25.83
N LYS A 228 10.43 -22.22 25.49
CA LYS A 228 9.48 -23.34 25.37
C LYS A 228 9.18 -23.73 23.92
N THR A 229 9.41 -22.82 22.98
CA THR A 229 9.18 -23.10 21.56
C THR A 229 10.15 -24.15 21.04
N GLU A 230 9.75 -24.92 20.03
CA GLU A 230 10.59 -25.91 19.35
C GLU A 230 10.71 -25.65 17.85
N GLY A 231 9.65 -25.15 17.21
CA GLY A 231 9.62 -24.91 15.77
C GLY A 231 10.43 -23.70 15.32
N TYR A 232 11.05 -23.82 14.14
CA TYR A 232 11.94 -22.81 13.58
C TYR A 232 11.28 -21.44 13.37
N ILE A 233 10.09 -21.41 12.75
CA ILE A 233 9.38 -20.15 12.45
C ILE A 233 9.07 -19.37 13.73
N VAL A 234 8.42 -20.03 14.70
CA VAL A 234 8.05 -19.39 15.97
C VAL A 234 9.29 -18.93 16.74
N TYR A 235 10.37 -19.72 16.75
CA TYR A 235 11.63 -19.30 17.37
C TYR A 235 12.20 -18.03 16.72
N THR A 236 12.21 -17.99 15.39
CA THR A 236 12.77 -16.86 14.63
C THR A 236 11.98 -15.58 14.87
N GLU A 237 10.65 -15.64 14.83
CA GLU A 237 9.81 -14.46 15.10
C GLU A 237 9.91 -13.99 16.56
N LEU A 238 9.98 -14.91 17.53
CA LEU A 238 10.21 -14.54 18.93
C LEU A 238 11.59 -13.87 19.11
N LYS A 239 12.63 -14.42 18.48
CA LYS A 239 13.97 -13.84 18.52
C LYS A 239 13.99 -12.43 17.92
N ASN A 240 13.42 -12.26 16.72
CA ASN A 240 13.30 -10.97 16.04
C ASN A 240 12.55 -9.96 16.91
N ALA A 241 11.43 -10.36 17.52
CA ALA A 241 10.66 -9.50 18.40
C ALA A 241 11.43 -9.09 19.66
N ILE A 242 12.14 -10.02 20.30
CA ILE A 242 12.98 -9.72 21.46
C ILE A 242 14.07 -8.72 21.10
N GLU A 243 14.78 -8.96 20.00
CA GLU A 243 15.87 -8.07 19.52
C GLU A 243 15.34 -6.68 19.14
N ALA A 244 14.19 -6.60 18.46
CA ALA A 244 13.54 -5.35 18.11
C ALA A 244 13.13 -4.51 19.34
N LEU A 245 12.77 -5.17 20.44
CA LEU A 245 12.43 -4.53 21.71
C LEU A 245 13.64 -4.27 22.62
N GLY A 246 14.86 -4.51 22.12
CA GLY A 246 16.12 -4.25 22.83
C GLY A 246 16.53 -5.35 23.82
N GLY A 247 15.91 -6.52 23.76
CA GLY A 247 16.36 -7.71 24.47
C GLY A 247 17.47 -8.46 23.72
N GLU A 248 18.18 -9.31 24.44
CA GLU A 248 19.23 -10.16 23.87
C GLU A 248 18.82 -11.62 23.92
N VAL A 249 19.10 -12.34 22.83
CA VAL A 249 18.91 -13.80 22.76
C VAL A 249 20.27 -14.46 22.61
N GLU A 250 20.71 -15.15 23.65
CA GLU A 250 21.98 -15.87 23.64
C GLU A 250 21.86 -17.27 23.05
N GLY A 251 22.90 -17.67 22.32
CA GLY A 251 23.08 -19.02 21.82
C GLY A 251 22.52 -19.26 20.42
N THR A 252 22.95 -20.36 19.82
CA THR A 252 22.48 -20.85 18.52
C THR A 252 21.74 -22.16 18.74
N ARG A 253 20.54 -22.28 18.18
CA ARG A 253 19.75 -23.52 18.23
C ARG A 253 19.88 -24.28 16.91
N ASN A 254 19.96 -25.61 16.99
CA ASN A 254 19.93 -26.46 15.81
C ASN A 254 18.46 -26.81 15.48
N PHE A 255 18.08 -26.63 14.22
CA PHE A 255 16.76 -26.94 13.67
C PHE A 255 16.82 -27.99 12.55
N ASP A 256 17.94 -28.70 12.39
CA ASP A 256 18.05 -29.80 11.42
C ASP A 256 16.88 -30.79 11.57
N GLY A 257 16.16 -31.02 10.48
CA GLY A 257 14.97 -31.89 10.45
C GLY A 257 13.64 -31.21 10.82
N ASP A 258 13.63 -29.92 11.15
CA ASP A 258 12.41 -29.11 11.17
C ASP A 258 11.97 -28.83 9.72
N ALA A 259 10.70 -29.04 9.41
CA ALA A 259 10.20 -28.97 8.04
C ALA A 259 10.32 -27.57 7.45
N ASP A 260 10.04 -26.53 8.24
CA ASP A 260 10.08 -25.14 7.80
C ASP A 260 11.54 -24.68 7.61
N TYR A 261 12.43 -25.12 8.51
CA TYR A 261 13.87 -24.86 8.40
C TYR A 261 14.47 -25.49 7.13
N GLU A 262 14.19 -26.77 6.87
CA GLU A 262 14.72 -27.46 5.68
C GLU A 262 14.12 -26.89 4.38
N PHE A 263 12.85 -26.49 4.39
CA PHE A 263 12.22 -25.82 3.25
C PHE A 263 12.94 -24.52 2.89
N LEU A 264 13.12 -23.61 3.86
CA LEU A 264 13.77 -22.32 3.64
C LEU A 264 15.25 -22.45 3.26
N LYS A 265 15.98 -23.36 3.91
CA LYS A 265 17.36 -23.71 3.55
C LYS A 265 17.48 -24.27 2.14
N GLY A 266 16.47 -25.00 1.68
CA GLY A 266 16.37 -25.53 0.31
C GLY A 266 16.14 -24.43 -0.73
N GLU A 267 15.33 -23.42 -0.42
CA GLU A 267 15.07 -22.28 -1.31
C GLU A 267 16.29 -21.36 -1.45
N GLU A 268 16.98 -21.04 -0.34
CA GLU A 268 18.23 -20.26 -0.36
C GLU A 268 19.35 -20.93 -1.18
N HIS A 269 19.34 -22.27 -1.25
CA HIS A 269 20.26 -23.04 -2.09
C HIS A 269 19.71 -23.33 -3.50
N GLY A 270 18.44 -23.03 -3.75
CA GLY A 270 17.71 -23.27 -5.00
C GLY A 270 17.79 -22.13 -6.02
N GLU A 271 18.09 -20.89 -5.62
CA GLU A 271 18.31 -19.76 -6.53
C GLU A 271 19.60 -19.85 -7.38
N GLY A 272 20.39 -20.92 -7.20
CA GLY A 272 21.63 -21.16 -7.96
C GLY A 272 21.52 -22.12 -9.14
N ASN A 273 20.35 -22.71 -9.43
CA ASN A 273 20.25 -23.74 -10.49
C ASN A 273 19.18 -23.42 -11.53
N HIS A 274 19.40 -22.35 -12.28
CA HIS A 274 18.89 -22.24 -13.64
C HIS A 274 19.75 -23.14 -14.53
N PRO A 275 19.26 -24.26 -15.11
CA PRO A 275 19.99 -24.95 -16.16
C PRO A 275 19.80 -24.16 -17.46
N GLY A 276 20.47 -23.01 -17.53
CA GLY A 276 20.73 -22.34 -18.79
C GLY A 276 21.82 -23.11 -19.54
N GLY A 277 21.42 -23.92 -20.51
CA GLY A 277 22.28 -24.20 -21.67
C GLY A 277 22.55 -25.66 -22.02
N ARG A 278 21.89 -26.06 -23.11
CA ARG A 278 22.35 -26.88 -24.25
C ARG A 278 22.63 -28.37 -24.07
N GLU A 279 21.90 -29.14 -24.86
CA GLU A 279 22.29 -30.24 -25.78
C GLU A 279 20.95 -30.73 -26.38
N GLU A 280 20.65 -30.83 -27.68
CA GLU A 280 21.27 -30.63 -28.99
C GLU A 280 20.16 -30.17 -29.97
#